data_AF-A0A660MW47-F1
#
_entry.id   AF-A0A660MW47-F1
#
_cell.length_a   1.000
_cell.length_b   1.000
_cell.length_c   1.000
_cell.angle_alpha   90.00
_cell.angle_beta   90.00
_cell.angle_gamma   90.00
#
_symmetry.space_group_name_H-M   'P 1'
#
loop_
_entity.id
_entity.type
_entity.pdbx_description
1 polymer ?
#
loop_
_entity_poly.entity_id
_entity_poly.type
_entity_poly.pdbx_seq_one_letter_code
_entity_poly.pdbx_strand_id
1 'polypeptide(L)'
;MLKKLSLLLLGGIYLLGGVLLADEYHYFYGEGCSYCAKTQRYFETNHIEDTYKITKYEIRNHPENLQILKDKLAQINLPITETKIPLMLVEKEDKIQTSLIGPTEIINYFEKGEGLGEATNQTGTQPSLADSDKNIEQSPWKFIGILIPTALGDSINPCAFAVMLLLLSTILSKSKSRKRTIFSGVLFSLAIFLSYFLMGIGVFKLLATSTAETSIFKWIIGVIGILIGLANIKDYFWYGKVFLMEVPRQWRPTMMKLIQGV
;
A
#
# COMPACT_ATOMS: atom_id res chain seq x y z
N MET A 1 15.59 72.21 -33.69
CA MET A 1 14.92 71.62 -32.51
C MET A 1 14.61 70.12 -32.68
N LEU A 2 15.35 69.36 -33.50
CA LEU A 2 15.04 67.93 -33.79
C LEU A 2 15.92 66.90 -33.06
N LYS A 3 17.05 67.30 -32.46
CA LYS A 3 17.97 66.34 -31.79
C LYS A 3 17.62 66.00 -30.34
N LYS A 4 16.76 66.79 -29.66
CA LYS A 4 16.33 66.51 -28.27
C LYS A 4 15.13 65.57 -28.16
N LEU A 5 14.44 65.28 -29.27
CA LEU A 5 13.26 64.40 -29.27
C LEU A 5 13.64 62.91 -29.40
N SER A 6 14.83 62.60 -29.93
CA SER A 6 15.31 61.22 -30.07
C SER A 6 15.77 60.61 -28.74
N LEU A 7 16.28 61.42 -27.80
CA LEU A 7 16.75 60.94 -26.50
C LEU A 7 15.62 60.60 -25.52
N LEU A 8 14.42 61.16 -25.71
CA LEU A 8 13.24 60.86 -24.89
C LEU A 8 12.49 59.60 -25.35
N LEU A 9 12.68 59.17 -26.60
CA LEU A 9 12.11 57.92 -27.12
C LEU A 9 12.98 56.68 -26.81
N LEU A 10 14.28 56.85 -26.57
CA LEU A 10 15.15 55.77 -26.09
C LEU A 10 15.11 55.56 -24.57
N GLY A 11 14.62 56.53 -23.80
CA GLY A 11 14.49 56.43 -22.33
C GLY A 11 13.18 55.79 -21.84
N GLY A 12 12.19 55.59 -22.73
CA GLY A 12 10.84 55.14 -22.36
C GLY A 12 10.55 53.64 -22.52
N ILE A 13 11.48 52.85 -23.06
CA ILE A 13 11.23 51.45 -23.44
C ILE A 13 11.77 50.41 -22.42
N TYR A 14 12.49 50.84 -21.37
CA TYR A 14 13.14 49.93 -20.41
C TYR A 14 12.36 49.63 -19.11
N LEU A 15 11.05 49.93 -19.07
CA LEU A 15 10.18 49.63 -17.91
C LEU A 15 8.94 48.82 -18.30
N LEU A 16 9.09 47.90 -19.25
CA LEU A 16 8.26 46.70 -19.35
C LEU A 16 9.13 45.50 -18.97
N GLY A 17 9.58 45.51 -17.71
CA GLY A 17 9.97 44.26 -17.06
C GLY A 17 8.71 43.41 -17.00
N GLY A 18 8.60 42.44 -17.90
CA GLY A 18 7.57 41.42 -17.81
C GLY A 18 7.61 40.85 -16.40
N VAL A 19 6.45 40.84 -15.73
CA VAL A 19 6.30 40.06 -14.51
C VAL A 19 6.56 38.62 -14.95
N LEU A 20 7.75 38.11 -14.65
CA LEU A 20 8.00 36.68 -14.70
C LEU A 20 7.16 36.11 -13.57
N LEU A 21 5.98 35.61 -13.92
CA LEU A 21 5.15 34.84 -13.00
C LEU A 21 6.01 33.65 -12.56
N ALA A 22 6.42 33.67 -11.29
CA ALA A 22 7.12 32.55 -10.70
C ALA A 22 6.14 31.38 -10.61
N ASP A 23 6.58 30.21 -11.05
CA ASP A 23 5.78 28.99 -10.93
C ASP A 23 5.66 28.62 -9.44
N GLU A 24 4.44 28.42 -8.97
CA GLU A 24 4.17 27.98 -7.60
C GLU A 24 4.01 26.45 -7.56
N TYR A 25 4.81 25.79 -6.73
CA TYR A 25 4.76 24.33 -6.58
C TYR A 25 4.05 23.96 -5.28
N HIS A 26 2.97 23.21 -5.39
CA HIS A 26 2.22 22.71 -4.24
C HIS A 26 2.43 21.20 -4.10
N TYR A 27 3.11 20.78 -3.05
CA TYR A 27 3.44 19.39 -2.77
C TYR A 27 2.53 18.83 -1.67
N PHE A 28 1.71 17.84 -1.99
CA PHE A 28 0.81 17.16 -1.06
C PHE A 28 1.36 15.80 -0.68
N TYR A 29 1.49 15.54 0.62
CA TYR A 29 2.05 14.32 1.17
C TYR A 29 1.30 13.87 2.43
N GLY A 30 1.66 12.70 2.96
CA GLY A 30 1.06 12.17 4.18
C GLY A 30 2.10 11.58 5.12
N GLU A 31 1.92 11.76 6.43
CA GLU A 31 2.77 11.09 7.42
C GLU A 31 2.65 9.57 7.31
N GLY A 32 3.77 8.86 7.41
CA GLY A 32 3.83 7.40 7.19
C GLY A 32 3.62 6.96 5.74
N CYS A 33 3.66 7.88 4.77
CA CYS A 33 3.65 7.56 3.34
C CYS A 33 5.06 7.15 2.86
N SER A 34 5.26 5.85 2.64
CA SER A 34 6.57 5.33 2.16
C SER A 34 6.98 5.87 0.78
N TYR A 35 6.01 6.19 -0.08
CA TYR A 35 6.25 6.76 -1.41
C TYR A 35 6.68 8.23 -1.33
N CYS A 36 6.12 8.98 -0.37
CA CYS A 36 6.43 10.39 -0.16
C CYS A 36 7.87 10.57 0.34
N ALA A 37 8.36 9.63 1.16
CA ALA A 37 9.74 9.61 1.63
C ALA A 37 10.77 9.57 0.49
N LYS A 38 10.47 8.91 -0.64
CA LYS A 38 11.36 8.88 -1.81
C LYS A 38 11.53 10.28 -2.42
N THR A 39 10.43 11.00 -2.64
CA THR A 39 10.45 12.38 -3.17
C THR A 39 11.10 13.35 -2.20
N GLN A 40 10.76 13.25 -0.92
CA GLN A 40 11.31 14.13 0.10
C GLN A 40 12.82 13.99 0.21
N ARG A 41 13.34 12.75 0.19
CA ARG A 41 14.78 12.50 0.18
C ARG A 41 15.46 13.10 -1.06
N TYR A 42 14.81 13.04 -2.22
CA TYR A 42 15.33 13.66 -3.44
C TYR A 42 15.39 15.19 -3.32
N PHE A 43 14.36 15.83 -2.75
CA PHE A 43 14.36 17.27 -2.50
C PHE A 43 15.47 17.70 -1.54
N GLU A 44 15.66 16.95 -0.45
CA GLU A 44 16.71 17.19 0.53
C GLU A 44 18.12 16.99 -0.06
N THR A 45 18.33 15.94 -0.85
CA THR A 45 19.64 15.60 -1.42
C THR A 45 20.08 16.60 -2.50
N ASN A 46 19.14 17.06 -3.32
CA ASN A 46 19.42 17.93 -4.46
C ASN A 46 19.12 19.40 -4.17
N HIS A 47 18.84 19.76 -2.91
CA HIS A 47 18.58 21.14 -2.51
C HIS A 47 17.48 21.82 -3.36
N ILE A 48 16.45 21.04 -3.74
CA ILE A 48 15.39 21.52 -4.65
C ILE A 48 14.64 22.69 -4.04
N GLU A 49 14.41 22.66 -2.72
CA GLU A 49 13.73 23.72 -1.98
C GLU A 49 14.51 25.03 -1.91
N ASP A 50 15.82 25.00 -2.14
CA ASP A 50 16.66 26.21 -2.20
C ASP A 50 16.51 26.92 -3.56
N THR A 51 16.14 26.17 -4.61
CA THR A 51 15.99 26.68 -5.98
C THR A 51 14.52 26.97 -6.34
N TYR A 52 13.59 26.14 -5.86
CA TYR A 52 12.17 26.20 -6.18
C TYR A 52 11.35 26.41 -4.90
N LYS A 53 10.42 27.38 -4.94
CA LYS A 53 9.52 27.67 -3.82
C LYS A 53 8.41 26.62 -3.73
N ILE A 54 8.69 25.50 -3.06
CA ILE A 54 7.75 24.40 -2.87
C ILE A 54 6.99 24.58 -1.56
N THR A 55 5.66 24.70 -1.65
CA THR A 55 4.77 24.72 -0.49
C THR A 55 4.28 23.30 -0.19
N LYS A 56 4.59 22.78 1.00
CA LYS A 56 4.26 21.40 1.40
C LYS A 56 2.99 21.35 2.25
N TYR A 57 2.11 20.40 1.95
CA TYR A 57 0.83 20.17 2.62
C TYR A 57 0.74 18.72 3.09
N GLU A 58 0.68 18.50 4.41
CA GLU A 58 0.39 17.19 4.99
C GLU A 58 -1.13 17.01 5.01
N ILE A 59 -1.67 15.95 4.41
CA ILE A 59 -3.13 15.82 4.23
C ILE A 59 -3.79 14.70 5.06
N ARG A 60 -3.02 13.86 5.77
CA ARG A 60 -3.61 12.73 6.52
C ARG A 60 -4.11 13.16 7.89
N ASN A 61 -3.38 14.05 8.55
CA ASN A 61 -3.65 14.48 9.92
C ASN A 61 -4.14 15.94 9.98
N HIS A 62 -4.19 16.64 8.86
CA HIS A 62 -4.60 18.06 8.76
C HIS A 62 -5.75 18.23 7.76
N PRO A 63 -7.01 18.29 8.24
CA PRO A 63 -8.19 18.39 7.37
C PRO A 63 -8.24 19.70 6.56
N GLU A 64 -7.65 20.79 7.06
CA GLU A 64 -7.51 22.06 6.35
C GLU A 64 -6.68 21.93 5.07
N ASN A 65 -5.57 21.20 5.13
CA ASN A 65 -4.69 20.95 3.98
C ASN A 65 -5.37 20.02 2.97
N LEU A 66 -6.14 19.04 3.45
CA LEU A 66 -6.96 18.21 2.59
C LEU A 66 -8.00 19.05 1.84
N GLN A 67 -8.60 20.06 2.48
CA GLN A 67 -9.55 20.95 1.81
C GLN A 67 -8.89 21.78 0.70
N ILE A 68 -7.69 22.31 0.94
CA ILE A 68 -6.90 23.02 -0.09
C ILE A 68 -6.65 22.11 -1.30
N LEU A 69 -6.34 20.83 -1.08
CA LEU A 69 -6.19 19.87 -2.15
C LEU A 69 -7.50 19.71 -2.94
N LYS A 70 -8.65 19.58 -2.27
CA LYS A 70 -9.94 19.45 -2.96
C LYS A 70 -10.25 20.67 -3.82
N ASP A 71 -10.02 21.87 -3.28
CA ASP A 71 -10.31 23.12 -3.96
C ASP A 71 -9.43 23.29 -5.20
N LYS A 72 -8.14 22.91 -5.12
CA LYS A 72 -7.23 22.90 -6.28
C LYS A 72 -7.60 21.84 -7.31
N LEU A 73 -7.93 20.61 -6.89
CA LEU A 73 -8.34 19.55 -7.82
C LEU A 73 -9.67 19.85 -8.53
N ALA A 74 -10.57 20.59 -7.88
CA ALA A 74 -11.83 21.02 -8.49
C ALA A 74 -11.61 21.95 -9.70
N GLN A 75 -10.52 22.72 -9.73
CA GLN A 75 -10.18 23.58 -10.87
C GLN A 75 -9.83 22.79 -12.14
N ILE A 76 -9.33 21.56 -11.97
CA ILE A 76 -8.92 20.66 -13.05
C ILE A 76 -9.89 19.48 -13.27
N ASN A 77 -11.08 19.52 -12.65
CA ASN A 77 -12.11 18.47 -12.72
C ASN A 77 -11.60 17.06 -12.35
N LEU A 78 -10.59 16.95 -11.48
CA LEU A 78 -10.00 15.66 -11.14
C LEU A 78 -10.62 15.12 -9.83
N PRO A 79 -11.17 13.89 -9.82
CA PRO A 79 -11.73 13.31 -8.61
C PRO A 79 -10.62 12.91 -7.63
N ILE A 80 -10.78 13.31 -6.36
CA ILE A 80 -9.85 12.99 -5.26
C ILE A 80 -9.65 11.48 -5.11
N THR A 81 -10.67 10.68 -5.44
CA THR A 81 -10.66 9.21 -5.36
C THR A 81 -9.59 8.57 -6.23
N GLU A 82 -9.19 9.22 -7.33
CA GLU A 82 -8.17 8.72 -8.25
C GLU A 82 -6.77 9.30 -7.95
N THR A 83 -6.71 10.27 -7.04
CA THR A 83 -5.48 10.99 -6.74
C THR A 83 -4.64 10.22 -5.72
N LYS A 84 -3.38 9.95 -6.05
CA LYS A 84 -2.42 9.27 -5.18
C LYS A 84 -1.39 10.28 -4.65
N ILE A 85 -0.99 10.14 -3.39
CA ILE A 85 0.14 10.88 -2.82
C ILE A 85 1.46 10.08 -2.93
N PRO A 86 2.62 10.74 -3.07
CA PRO A 86 2.81 12.19 -3.13
C PRO A 86 2.27 12.79 -4.43
N LEU A 87 1.67 13.98 -4.36
CA LEU A 87 1.15 14.72 -5.51
C LEU A 87 1.85 16.08 -5.56
N MET A 88 2.19 16.55 -6.75
CA MET A 88 2.62 17.92 -6.95
C MET A 88 1.76 18.61 -8.00
N LEU A 89 1.28 19.80 -7.68
CA LEU A 89 0.58 20.68 -8.61
C LEU A 89 1.48 21.88 -8.90
N VAL A 90 1.68 22.17 -10.18
CA VAL A 90 2.43 23.34 -10.65
C VAL A 90 1.42 24.37 -11.14
N GLU A 91 1.42 25.52 -10.49
CA GLU A 91 0.49 26.61 -10.73
C GLU A 91 1.23 27.80 -11.36
N LYS A 92 0.68 28.31 -12.47
CA LYS A 92 1.21 29.43 -13.22
C LYS A 92 0.05 30.32 -13.66
N GLU A 93 0.09 31.60 -13.32
CA GLU A 93 -1.00 32.56 -13.59
C GLU A 93 -2.34 32.13 -12.98
N ASP A 94 -2.32 31.70 -11.71
CA ASP A 94 -3.51 31.24 -10.96
C ASP A 94 -4.26 30.07 -11.63
N LYS A 95 -3.55 29.29 -12.45
CA LYS A 95 -4.05 28.09 -13.11
C LYS A 95 -3.08 26.95 -12.94
N ILE A 96 -3.62 25.79 -12.57
CA ILE A 96 -2.86 24.55 -12.49
C ILE A 96 -2.53 24.09 -13.91
N GLN A 97 -1.24 24.13 -14.27
CA GLN A 97 -0.77 23.72 -15.60
C GLN A 97 -0.32 22.26 -15.63
N THR A 98 0.21 21.76 -14.52
CA THR A 98 0.76 20.40 -14.45
C THR A 98 0.37 19.73 -13.14
N SER A 99 -0.05 18.47 -13.25
CA SER A 99 -0.30 17.58 -12.11
C SER A 99 0.64 16.39 -12.22
N LEU A 100 1.47 16.19 -11.21
CA LEU A 100 2.47 15.14 -11.14
C LEU A 100 2.09 14.16 -10.03
N ILE A 101 1.77 12.92 -10.39
CA ILE A 101 1.25 11.93 -9.46
C ILE A 101 2.33 10.90 -9.16
N GLY A 102 2.69 10.82 -7.88
CA GLY A 102 3.67 9.87 -7.37
C GLY A 102 5.12 10.34 -7.48
N PRO A 103 6.05 9.60 -6.87
CA PRO A 103 7.41 10.06 -6.69
C PRO A 103 8.20 10.16 -8.00
N THR A 104 7.97 9.25 -8.94
CA THR A 104 8.73 9.16 -10.19
C THR A 104 8.46 10.35 -11.11
N GLU A 105 7.20 10.75 -11.26
CA GLU A 105 6.84 11.89 -12.10
C GLU A 105 7.40 13.20 -11.53
N ILE A 106 7.29 13.37 -10.21
CA ILE A 106 7.82 14.54 -9.51
C ILE A 106 9.35 14.62 -9.65
N ILE A 107 10.06 13.52 -9.40
CA ILE A 107 11.53 13.49 -9.51
C ILE A 107 11.97 13.79 -10.95
N ASN A 108 11.38 13.09 -11.94
CA ASN A 108 11.73 13.26 -13.35
C ASN A 108 11.48 14.69 -13.85
N TYR A 109 10.45 15.36 -13.32
CA TYR A 109 10.15 16.75 -13.65
C TYR A 109 11.32 17.68 -13.28
N PHE A 110 11.85 17.54 -12.06
CA PHE A 110 12.98 18.36 -11.60
C PHE A 110 14.32 17.91 -12.19
N GLU A 111 14.51 16.63 -12.50
CA GLU A 111 15.73 16.15 -13.17
C GLU A 111 15.89 16.68 -14.59
N LYS A 112 14.77 16.88 -15.32
CA LYS A 112 14.81 17.27 -16.73
C LYS A 112 14.95 18.78 -16.97
N GLY A 113 14.75 19.62 -15.94
CA GLY A 113 14.72 21.08 -16.08
C GLY A 113 13.50 21.55 -16.87
N GLU A 114 12.87 22.64 -16.45
CA GLU A 114 11.51 22.96 -16.87
C GLU A 114 11.36 23.22 -18.39
N GLY A 115 10.38 22.52 -18.99
CA GLY A 115 9.63 22.98 -20.16
C GLY A 115 9.85 22.21 -21.47
N LEU A 116 8.99 21.21 -21.73
CA LEU A 116 8.18 21.06 -22.95
C LEU A 116 7.58 19.64 -23.05
N GLY A 117 6.24 19.58 -23.05
CA GLY A 117 5.50 18.51 -23.72
C GLY A 117 4.88 17.44 -22.82
N GLU A 118 3.57 17.57 -22.62
CA GLU A 118 2.58 16.49 -22.42
C GLU A 118 3.08 15.17 -21.80
N ALA A 119 3.01 15.05 -20.48
CA ALA A 119 2.97 13.75 -19.82
C ALA A 119 1.53 13.23 -19.79
N THR A 120 0.97 12.97 -20.97
CA THR A 120 -0.16 12.05 -21.09
C THR A 120 0.41 10.66 -21.34
N ASN A 121 0.22 9.76 -20.37
CA ASN A 121 0.28 8.29 -20.46
C ASN A 121 1.67 7.60 -20.68
N GLN A 122 2.04 6.78 -19.67
CA GLN A 122 2.68 5.45 -19.74
C GLN A 122 4.18 5.28 -19.41
N THR A 123 4.40 4.61 -18.26
CA THR A 123 5.38 3.55 -17.91
C THR A 123 6.90 3.78 -18.00
N GLY A 124 7.55 3.69 -16.83
CA GLY A 124 8.99 3.40 -16.69
C GLY A 124 9.31 1.91 -16.58
N THR A 125 10.61 1.59 -16.41
CA THR A 125 11.30 0.42 -15.74
C THR A 125 12.75 0.33 -16.31
N GLN A 126 13.90 0.22 -15.62
CA GLN A 126 14.40 -0.45 -14.37
C GLN A 126 15.86 0.02 -14.04
N PRO A 127 16.63 -0.46 -13.01
CA PRO A 127 16.34 -1.36 -11.85
C PRO A 127 16.99 -0.97 -10.47
N SER A 128 16.41 -1.33 -9.30
CA SER A 128 17.13 -2.04 -8.19
C SER A 128 16.25 -2.53 -7.00
N LEU A 129 16.35 -3.85 -6.76
CA LEU A 129 16.45 -4.66 -5.52
C LEU A 129 15.65 -4.41 -4.23
N ALA A 130 14.74 -3.45 -4.15
CA ALA A 130 13.73 -3.39 -3.07
C ALA A 130 12.29 -3.17 -3.60
N ASP A 131 12.13 -3.18 -4.93
CA ASP A 131 10.86 -3.04 -5.62
C ASP A 131 10.26 -4.42 -5.93
N SER A 132 9.45 -4.93 -5.01
CA SER A 132 8.49 -6.00 -5.31
C SER A 132 7.15 -5.65 -4.69
N ASP A 133 6.70 -4.42 -4.90
CA ASP A 133 5.32 -4.05 -4.68
C ASP A 133 4.95 -2.95 -5.69
N LYS A 134 3.76 -3.08 -6.29
CA LYS A 134 3.10 -2.10 -7.20
C LYS A 134 3.44 -2.09 -8.69
N ASN A 135 3.46 -3.26 -9.32
CA ASN A 135 2.95 -3.42 -10.69
C ASN A 135 1.94 -4.57 -10.75
N ILE A 136 1.03 -4.60 -9.77
CA ILE A 136 -0.15 -5.49 -9.77
C ILE A 136 -1.37 -4.64 -10.06
N GLU A 137 -1.38 -3.97 -11.20
CA GLU A 137 -2.60 -3.47 -11.80
C GLU A 137 -2.41 -3.64 -13.31
N GLN A 138 -3.33 -4.38 -13.95
CA GLN A 138 -3.42 -4.64 -15.40
C GLN A 138 -2.60 -5.75 -16.07
N SER A 139 -2.00 -6.72 -15.36
CA SER A 139 -1.55 -7.97 -16.02
C SER A 139 -1.89 -9.21 -15.19
N PRO A 140 -2.83 -10.07 -15.65
CA PRO A 140 -3.15 -11.34 -14.99
C PRO A 140 -1.91 -12.21 -14.78
N TRP A 141 -0.95 -12.12 -15.73
CA TRP A 141 0.29 -12.88 -15.73
C TRP A 141 1.27 -12.44 -14.63
N LYS A 142 1.36 -11.13 -14.34
CA LYS A 142 2.22 -10.61 -13.25
C LYS A 142 1.66 -10.99 -11.88
N PHE A 143 0.33 -10.98 -11.73
CA PHE A 143 -0.32 -11.46 -10.51
C PHE A 143 0.00 -12.92 -10.24
N ILE A 144 -0.10 -13.78 -11.26
CA ILE A 144 0.26 -15.20 -11.17
C ILE A 144 1.75 -15.36 -10.81
N GLY A 145 2.63 -14.54 -11.39
CA GLY A 145 4.07 -14.57 -11.12
C GLY A 145 4.46 -14.28 -9.66
N ILE A 146 3.64 -13.52 -8.92
CA ILE A 146 3.85 -13.23 -7.49
C ILE A 146 3.07 -14.21 -6.61
N LEU A 147 1.87 -14.59 -7.04
CA LEU A 147 0.99 -15.51 -6.30
C LEU A 147 1.60 -16.91 -6.17
N ILE A 148 2.19 -17.45 -7.23
CA ILE A 148 2.77 -18.80 -7.21
C ILE A 148 3.89 -18.92 -6.17
N PRO A 149 4.96 -18.10 -6.19
CA PRO A 149 6.04 -18.23 -5.21
C PRO A 149 5.59 -17.95 -3.78
N THR A 150 4.66 -17.00 -3.56
CA THR A 150 4.13 -16.72 -2.23
C THR A 150 3.26 -17.85 -1.69
N ALA A 151 2.38 -18.43 -2.51
CA ALA A 151 1.57 -19.59 -2.15
C ALA A 151 2.40 -20.85 -1.92
N LEU A 152 3.46 -21.06 -2.72
CA LEU A 152 4.43 -22.14 -2.50
C LEU A 152 5.19 -21.94 -1.18
N GLY A 153 5.58 -20.71 -0.86
CA GLY A 153 6.23 -20.38 0.41
C GLY A 153 5.37 -20.74 1.62
N ASP A 154 4.08 -20.39 1.60
CA ASP A 154 3.15 -20.74 2.69
C ASP A 154 2.87 -22.26 2.74
N SER A 155 2.81 -22.93 1.59
CA SER A 155 2.58 -24.39 1.52
C SER A 155 3.76 -25.21 2.06
N ILE A 156 5.00 -24.71 1.94
CA ILE A 156 6.23 -25.34 2.46
C ILE A 156 6.49 -24.92 3.93
N ASN A 157 5.53 -24.25 4.58
CA ASN A 157 5.64 -23.91 5.99
C ASN A 157 5.78 -25.19 6.85
N PRO A 158 6.88 -25.33 7.64
CA PRO A 158 7.12 -26.54 8.43
C PRO A 158 6.00 -26.81 9.44
N CYS A 159 5.27 -25.78 9.89
CA CYS A 159 4.11 -25.92 10.77
C CYS A 159 2.95 -26.66 10.07
N ALA A 160 2.61 -26.25 8.85
CA ALA A 160 1.51 -26.85 8.10
C ALA A 160 1.84 -28.31 7.71
N PHE A 161 3.09 -28.55 7.32
CA PHE A 161 3.56 -29.89 6.98
C PHE A 161 3.52 -30.83 8.20
N ALA A 162 3.94 -30.36 9.38
CA ALA A 162 3.89 -31.15 10.60
C ALA A 162 2.45 -31.57 10.94
N VAL A 163 1.48 -30.67 10.89
CA VAL A 163 0.07 -30.98 11.18
C VAL A 163 -0.49 -32.00 10.19
N MET A 164 -0.23 -31.82 8.89
CA MET A 164 -0.65 -32.77 7.85
C MET A 164 -0.04 -34.17 8.07
N LEU A 165 1.27 -34.24 8.33
CA LEU A 165 1.95 -35.50 8.57
C LEU A 165 1.46 -36.21 9.83
N LEU A 166 1.21 -35.47 10.92
CA LEU A 166 0.66 -36.03 12.14
C LEU A 166 -0.72 -36.65 11.86
N LEU A 167 -1.59 -35.94 11.15
CA LEU A 167 -2.91 -36.46 10.79
C LEU A 167 -2.80 -37.73 9.91
N LEU A 168 -1.99 -37.69 8.84
CA LEU A 168 -1.82 -38.85 7.96
C LEU A 168 -1.19 -40.04 8.69
N SER A 169 -0.22 -39.80 9.56
CA SER A 169 0.43 -40.83 10.39
C SER A 169 -0.58 -41.52 11.31
N THR A 170 -1.44 -40.74 11.98
CA THR A 170 -2.48 -41.31 12.86
C THR A 170 -3.50 -42.15 12.09
N ILE A 171 -3.91 -41.71 10.91
CA ILE A 171 -4.87 -42.45 10.06
C ILE A 171 -4.22 -43.71 9.49
N LEU A 172 -2.98 -43.61 8.99
CA LEU A 172 -2.27 -44.75 8.41
C LEU A 172 -2.01 -45.84 9.47
N SER A 173 -1.61 -45.43 10.67
CA SER A 173 -1.36 -46.34 11.80
C SER A 173 -2.60 -47.15 12.18
N LYS A 174 -3.79 -46.54 12.05
CA LYS A 174 -5.07 -47.15 12.48
C LYS A 174 -5.82 -47.88 11.36
N SER A 175 -5.88 -47.29 10.16
CA SER A 175 -6.65 -47.81 9.03
C SER A 175 -5.92 -48.91 8.25
N LYS A 176 -4.57 -48.96 8.30
CA LYS A 176 -3.70 -49.81 7.46
C LYS A 176 -3.96 -49.72 5.94
N SER A 177 -4.82 -48.82 5.47
CA SER A 177 -5.18 -48.65 4.06
C SER A 177 -4.58 -47.37 3.49
N ARG A 178 -3.70 -47.53 2.49
CA ARG A 178 -3.09 -46.39 1.77
C ARG A 178 -4.13 -45.52 1.08
N LYS A 179 -5.19 -46.12 0.51
CA LYS A 179 -6.26 -45.39 -0.19
C LYS A 179 -6.99 -44.43 0.75
N ARG A 180 -7.33 -44.89 1.95
CA ARG A 180 -8.03 -44.08 2.97
C ARG A 180 -7.16 -42.94 3.50
N THR A 181 -5.85 -43.20 3.62
CA THR A 181 -4.86 -42.19 4.04
C THR A 181 -4.75 -41.06 3.02
N ILE A 182 -4.59 -41.39 1.73
CA ILE A 182 -4.53 -40.38 0.65
C ILE A 182 -5.82 -39.57 0.57
N PHE A 183 -6.98 -40.24 0.64
CA PHE A 183 -8.27 -39.55 0.62
C PHE A 183 -8.45 -38.58 1.79
N SER A 184 -8.00 -38.96 2.98
CA SER A 184 -8.04 -38.09 4.16
C SER A 184 -7.13 -36.87 4.00
N GLY A 185 -5.97 -37.03 3.37
CA GLY A 185 -5.08 -35.91 3.04
C GLY A 185 -5.72 -34.91 2.07
N VAL A 186 -6.38 -35.40 1.03
CA VAL A 186 -7.10 -34.54 0.07
C VAL A 186 -8.23 -33.78 0.76
N LEU A 187 -9.02 -34.45 1.61
CA LEU A 187 -10.09 -33.80 2.38
C LEU A 187 -9.54 -32.76 3.35
N PHE A 188 -8.41 -33.03 4.01
CA PHE A 188 -7.75 -32.05 4.87
C PHE A 188 -7.33 -30.81 4.08
N SER A 189 -6.66 -30.97 2.94
CA SER A 189 -6.27 -29.85 2.08
C SER A 189 -7.48 -29.04 1.57
N LEU A 190 -8.57 -29.73 1.20
CA LEU A 190 -9.81 -29.07 0.78
C LEU A 190 -10.43 -28.24 1.92
N ALA A 191 -10.41 -28.74 3.15
CA ALA A 191 -10.91 -28.03 4.32
C ALA A 191 -10.09 -26.77 4.63
N ILE A 192 -8.76 -26.84 4.54
CA ILE A 192 -7.87 -25.67 4.71
C ILE A 192 -8.13 -24.64 3.61
N PHE A 193 -8.19 -25.08 2.34
CA PHE A 193 -8.50 -24.21 1.22
C PHE A 193 -9.82 -23.46 1.42
N LEU A 194 -10.90 -24.18 1.77
CA LEU A 194 -12.21 -23.56 1.96
C LEU A 194 -12.22 -22.57 3.14
N SER A 195 -11.51 -22.90 4.22
CA SER A 195 -11.38 -22.02 5.39
C SER A 195 -10.67 -20.72 5.03
N TYR A 196 -9.53 -20.80 4.32
CA TYR A 196 -8.77 -19.62 3.89
C TYR A 196 -9.51 -18.81 2.83
N PHE A 197 -10.22 -19.47 1.92
CA PHE A 197 -11.06 -18.80 0.92
C PHE A 197 -12.19 -17.99 1.58
N LEU A 198 -12.91 -18.60 2.53
CA LEU A 198 -13.96 -17.91 3.29
C LEU A 198 -13.41 -16.77 4.15
N MET A 199 -12.25 -16.97 4.79
CA MET A 199 -11.55 -15.91 5.52
C MET A 199 -11.19 -14.75 4.59
N GLY A 200 -10.65 -15.05 3.40
CA GLY A 200 -10.34 -14.07 2.37
C GLY A 200 -11.57 -13.25 1.96
N ILE A 201 -12.71 -13.89 1.70
CA ILE A 201 -13.98 -13.20 1.40
C ILE A 201 -14.41 -12.30 2.57
N GLY A 202 -14.32 -12.80 3.81
CA GLY A 202 -14.68 -12.04 5.01
C GLY A 202 -13.86 -10.77 5.15
N VAL A 203 -12.54 -10.87 4.98
CA VAL A 203 -11.63 -9.72 5.02
C VAL A 203 -11.90 -8.77 3.85
N PHE A 204 -12.10 -9.28 2.62
CA PHE A 204 -12.39 -8.45 1.46
C PHE A 204 -13.66 -7.62 1.62
N LYS A 205 -14.71 -8.20 2.22
CA LYS A 205 -15.95 -7.46 2.54
C LYS A 205 -15.69 -6.31 3.51
N LEU A 206 -14.94 -6.56 4.59
CA LEU A 206 -14.62 -5.53 5.58
C LEU A 206 -13.76 -4.40 4.98
N LEU A 207 -12.83 -4.73 4.08
CA LEU A 207 -12.00 -3.73 3.39
C LEU A 207 -12.80 -2.94 2.34
N ALA A 208 -13.71 -3.58 1.62
CA ALA A 208 -14.54 -2.92 0.61
C ALA A 208 -15.56 -1.93 1.20
N THR A 209 -16.03 -2.15 2.43
CA THR A 209 -17.01 -1.25 3.08
C THR A 209 -16.37 -0.15 3.93
N SER A 210 -15.05 -0.17 4.15
CA SER A 210 -14.39 0.68 5.14
C SER A 210 -13.30 1.55 4.48
N THR A 211 -13.71 2.58 3.72
CA THR A 211 -12.78 3.58 3.17
C THR A 211 -12.29 4.59 4.21
N ALA A 212 -12.85 4.59 5.42
CA ALA A 212 -12.41 5.42 6.53
C ALA A 212 -12.20 4.55 7.79
N GLU A 213 -11.01 4.66 8.40
CA GLU A 213 -10.58 4.02 9.66
C GLU A 213 -10.15 2.53 9.66
N THR A 214 -9.21 2.18 8.78
CA THR A 214 -8.46 0.90 8.91
C THR A 214 -7.55 0.82 10.15
N SER A 215 -7.39 1.90 10.92
CA SER A 215 -6.55 1.96 12.11
C SER A 215 -7.13 1.18 13.30
N ILE A 216 -8.44 1.28 13.54
CA ILE A 216 -9.10 0.57 14.64
C ILE A 216 -9.07 -0.93 14.40
N PHE A 217 -9.36 -1.37 13.18
CA PHE A 217 -9.32 -2.78 12.80
C PHE A 217 -7.93 -3.40 13.03
N LYS A 218 -6.86 -2.71 12.60
CA LYS A 218 -5.48 -3.15 12.85
C LYS A 218 -5.17 -3.27 14.33
N TRP A 219 -5.62 -2.31 15.13
CA TRP A 219 -5.41 -2.33 16.58
C TRP A 219 -6.15 -3.50 17.24
N ILE A 220 -7.40 -3.76 16.84
CA ILE A 220 -8.19 -4.90 17.33
C ILE A 220 -7.50 -6.22 17.00
N ILE A 221 -7.08 -6.44 15.74
CA ILE A 221 -6.40 -7.69 15.34
C ILE A 221 -5.07 -7.84 16.11
N GLY A 222 -4.32 -6.75 16.27
CA GLY A 222 -3.08 -6.75 17.03
C GLY A 222 -3.27 -7.13 18.50
N VAL A 223 -4.27 -6.54 19.17
CA VAL A 223 -4.60 -6.86 20.56
C VAL A 223 -5.04 -8.31 20.70
N ILE A 224 -5.90 -8.80 19.80
CA ILE A 224 -6.33 -10.21 19.81
C ILE A 224 -5.13 -11.15 19.63
N GLY A 225 -4.23 -10.84 18.70
CA GLY A 225 -3.00 -11.61 18.47
C GLY A 225 -2.10 -11.66 19.71
N ILE A 226 -1.92 -10.53 20.40
CA ILE A 226 -1.15 -10.45 21.65
C ILE A 226 -1.82 -11.29 22.74
N LEU A 227 -3.14 -11.19 22.90
CA LEU A 227 -3.87 -11.98 23.90
C LEU A 227 -3.74 -13.49 23.65
N ILE A 228 -3.85 -13.92 22.39
CA ILE A 228 -3.67 -15.34 22.00
C ILE A 228 -2.22 -15.77 22.25
N GLY A 229 -1.24 -14.95 21.90
CA GLY A 229 0.18 -15.24 22.15
C GLY A 229 0.49 -15.38 23.64
N LEU A 230 0.00 -14.45 24.47
CA LEU A 230 0.13 -14.51 25.92
C LEU A 230 -0.57 -15.73 26.50
N ALA A 231 -1.74 -16.11 25.98
CA ALA A 231 -2.43 -17.31 26.41
C ALA A 231 -1.65 -18.59 26.09
N ASN A 232 -1.01 -18.68 24.91
CA ASN A 232 -0.12 -19.79 24.56
C ASN A 232 1.11 -19.87 25.48
N ILE A 233 1.72 -18.74 25.83
CA ILE A 233 2.86 -18.69 26.77
C ILE A 233 2.40 -19.06 28.19
N LYS A 234 1.23 -18.57 28.61
CA LYS A 234 0.64 -18.90 29.92
C LYS A 234 0.39 -20.39 30.05
N ASP A 235 -0.09 -21.07 29.00
CA ASP A 235 -0.33 -22.52 29.02
C ASP A 235 0.97 -23.34 29.12
N TYR A 236 2.11 -22.80 28.66
CA TYR A 236 3.42 -23.43 28.83
C TYR A 236 3.87 -23.47 30.31
N PHE A 237 3.67 -22.39 31.07
CA PHE A 237 4.09 -22.31 32.48
C PHE A 237 3.04 -22.80 33.48
N TRP A 238 1.75 -22.60 33.18
CA TRP A 238 0.63 -22.95 34.06
C TRP A 238 -0.45 -23.76 33.33
N TYR A 239 -0.05 -24.92 32.83
CA TYR A 239 -0.96 -25.86 32.18
C TYR A 239 -2.16 -26.21 33.08
N GLY A 240 -3.38 -25.99 32.59
CA GLY A 240 -4.59 -26.41 33.30
C GLY A 240 -5.19 -25.44 34.31
N LYS A 241 -4.60 -24.25 34.54
CA LYS A 241 -5.19 -23.24 35.45
C LYS A 241 -5.95 -22.17 34.66
N VAL A 242 -7.25 -22.03 34.96
CA VAL A 242 -8.21 -21.06 34.42
C VAL A 242 -8.83 -21.42 33.05
N PHE A 243 -8.09 -21.31 31.94
CA PHE A 243 -8.57 -21.64 30.59
C PHE A 243 -7.51 -22.47 29.86
N LEU A 244 -7.94 -23.45 29.06
CA LEU A 244 -7.08 -24.26 28.19
C LEU A 244 -7.21 -23.70 26.77
N MET A 245 -6.08 -23.37 26.13
CA MET A 245 -6.05 -22.95 24.74
C MET A 245 -6.21 -24.13 23.77
N GLU A 246 -6.04 -25.35 24.28
CA GLU A 246 -6.39 -26.59 23.59
C GLU A 246 -7.91 -26.83 23.53
N VAL A 247 -8.31 -27.79 22.70
CA VAL A 247 -9.69 -28.29 22.63
C VAL A 247 -10.22 -28.59 24.05
N PRO A 248 -11.36 -28.00 24.45
CA PRO A 248 -11.97 -28.23 25.75
C PRO A 248 -12.13 -29.73 26.03
N ARG A 249 -11.87 -30.15 27.28
CA ARG A 249 -11.91 -31.59 27.66
C ARG A 249 -13.24 -32.27 27.31
N GLN A 250 -14.34 -31.52 27.30
CA GLN A 250 -15.67 -32.01 26.96
C GLN A 250 -15.82 -32.41 25.48
N TRP A 251 -15.05 -31.81 24.57
CA TRP A 251 -15.17 -32.03 23.11
C TRP A 251 -14.23 -33.13 22.61
N ARG A 252 -13.16 -33.39 23.37
CA ARG A 252 -12.18 -34.46 23.11
C ARG A 252 -12.83 -35.84 22.86
N PRO A 253 -13.77 -36.36 23.68
CA PRO A 253 -14.39 -37.67 23.42
C PRO A 253 -15.22 -37.71 22.13
N THR A 254 -15.90 -36.61 21.77
CA THR A 254 -16.70 -36.53 20.55
C THR A 254 -15.81 -36.54 19.29
N MET A 255 -14.70 -35.79 19.32
CA MET A 255 -13.71 -35.82 18.25
C MET A 255 -13.08 -37.20 18.09
N MET A 256 -12.76 -37.87 19.21
CA MET A 256 -12.21 -39.22 19.20
C MET A 256 -13.18 -40.22 18.52
N LYS A 257 -14.49 -40.09 18.77
CA LYS A 257 -15.53 -40.91 18.12
C LYS A 257 -15.58 -40.67 16.60
N LEU A 258 -15.50 -39.43 16.15
CA LEU A 258 -15.50 -39.11 14.71
C LEU A 258 -14.26 -39.69 14.00
N ILE A 259 -13.07 -39.59 14.61
CA ILE A 259 -11.82 -40.17 14.08
C ILE A 259 -11.84 -41.72 14.16
N GLN A 260 -12.65 -42.31 15.05
CA GLN A 260 -12.87 -43.76 15.13
C GLN A 260 -13.92 -44.27 14.13
N GLY A 261 -14.85 -43.42 13.68
CA GLY A 261 -15.83 -43.78 12.67
C GLY A 261 -15.30 -43.72 11.23
N VAL A 262 -14.20 -43.00 11.00
CA VAL A 262 -13.50 -42.88 9.70
C VAL A 262 -12.33 -43.86 9.62
#